data_AF-A0A965EIL1-F1
#
_entry.id   AF-A0A965EIL1-F1
#
_cell.length_a   1.000
_cell.length_b   1.000
_cell.length_c   1.000
_cell.angle_alpha   90.00
_cell.angle_beta   90.00
_cell.angle_gamma   90.00
#
_symmetry.space_group_name_H-M   'P 1'
#
loop_
_entity.id
_entity.type
_entity.pdbx_description
1 polymer ?
#
loop_
_entity_poly.entity_id
_entity_poly.type
_entity_poly.pdbx_seq_one_letter_code
_entity_poly.pdbx_strand_id
1 'polypeptide(L)'
;YKVLPDQVRVIQGDGIDYDSIQTIYQSMKTKGIAAQNLILGMGGALLQKVNRDTQKFALKCSYAIVDNKEINVQKSPMEMNEHGEMTKSFKTSKAGRLKLINTEGGIKTVAEHEPGPDLLQTVFENGEIKKQYTFEQIRERVNNTQLIPA
;
A
#
# COMPACT_ATOMS: atom_id res chain seq x y z
N TYR A 1 -32.10 10.63 -6.74
CA TYR A 1 -32.03 9.71 -5.59
C TYR A 1 -32.92 10.23 -4.46
N LYS A 2 -33.50 9.36 -3.63
CA LYS A 2 -34.29 9.67 -2.42
C LYS A 2 -33.35 10.09 -1.30
N VAL A 3 -33.68 11.20 -0.64
CA VAL A 3 -32.89 11.82 0.43
C VAL A 3 -33.76 11.86 1.69
N LEU A 4 -33.20 11.47 2.83
CA LEU A 4 -33.88 11.59 4.12
C LEU A 4 -33.92 13.07 4.57
N PRO A 5 -34.89 13.48 5.40
CA PRO A 5 -34.87 14.80 6.05
C PRO A 5 -33.53 15.04 6.77
N ASP A 6 -33.07 16.29 6.84
CA ASP A 6 -31.73 16.62 7.32
C ASP A 6 -31.46 16.20 8.77
N GLN A 7 -32.50 16.04 9.58
CA GLN A 7 -32.43 15.61 10.97
C GLN A 7 -32.21 14.09 11.13
N VAL A 8 -32.27 13.30 10.05
CA VAL A 8 -32.25 11.83 10.10
C VAL A 8 -31.22 11.25 9.13
N ARG A 9 -30.34 10.40 9.65
CA ARG A 9 -29.39 9.59 8.87
C ARG A 9 -29.34 8.16 9.41
N VAL A 10 -28.77 7.25 8.63
CA VAL A 10 -28.60 5.83 8.99
C VAL A 10 -27.12 5.53 9.17
N ILE A 11 -26.80 4.71 10.16
CA ILE A 11 -25.47 4.10 10.31
C ILE A 11 -25.60 2.57 10.23
N GLN A 12 -24.78 1.94 9.39
CA GLN A 12 -24.60 0.49 9.39
C GLN A 12 -23.20 0.19 9.93
N GLY A 13 -23.12 -0.52 11.05
CA GLY A 13 -21.86 -0.86 11.71
C GLY A 13 -21.56 -2.36 11.76
N ASP A 14 -22.52 -3.21 11.42
CA ASP A 14 -22.38 -4.66 11.50
C ASP A 14 -21.97 -5.26 10.15
N GLY A 15 -21.02 -6.21 10.19
CA GLY A 15 -20.55 -6.93 9.00
C GLY A 15 -19.87 -6.06 7.93
N ILE A 16 -19.45 -4.83 8.24
CA ILE A 16 -18.81 -3.96 7.26
C ILE A 16 -17.36 -4.38 7.03
N ASP A 17 -17.02 -4.58 5.75
CA ASP A 17 -15.71 -4.81 5.16
C ASP A 17 -15.60 -4.20 3.75
N TYR A 18 -14.45 -4.34 3.10
CA TYR A 18 -14.19 -3.74 1.78
C TYR A 18 -15.22 -4.15 0.70
N ASP A 19 -15.63 -5.42 0.67
CA ASP A 19 -16.52 -5.97 -0.36
C ASP A 19 -18.00 -5.63 -0.07
N SER A 20 -18.39 -5.68 1.20
CA SER A 20 -19.74 -5.32 1.64
C SER A 20 -20.06 -3.84 1.35
N ILE A 21 -19.07 -2.93 1.48
CA ILE A 21 -19.24 -1.50 1.18
C ILE A 21 -19.72 -1.32 -0.27
N GLN A 22 -19.05 -1.98 -1.22
CA GLN A 22 -19.43 -1.92 -2.64
C GLN A 22 -20.84 -2.47 -2.86
N THR A 23 -21.14 -3.62 -2.27
CA THR A 23 -22.45 -4.27 -2.37
C THR A 23 -23.59 -3.40 -1.82
N ILE A 24 -23.37 -2.76 -0.66
CA ILE A 24 -24.33 -1.87 -0.01
C ILE A 24 -24.61 -0.66 -0.89
N TYR A 25 -23.57 0.05 -1.34
CA TYR A 25 -23.77 1.25 -2.17
C TYR A 25 -24.34 0.92 -3.55
N GLN A 26 -24.00 -0.23 -4.13
CA GLN A 26 -24.64 -0.69 -5.37
C GLN A 26 -26.13 -0.97 -5.16
N SER A 27 -26.51 -1.58 -4.04
CA SER A 27 -27.92 -1.82 -3.70
C SER A 27 -28.69 -0.51 -3.46
N MET A 28 -28.09 0.45 -2.75
CA MET A 28 -28.67 1.80 -2.59
C MET A 28 -28.85 2.49 -3.94
N LYS A 29 -27.84 2.38 -4.81
CA LYS A 29 -27.85 2.96 -6.15
C LYS A 29 -29.02 2.41 -6.98
N THR A 30 -29.18 1.08 -7.03
CA THR A 30 -30.28 0.41 -7.75
C THR A 30 -31.66 0.80 -7.19
N LYS A 31 -31.78 1.00 -5.87
CA LYS A 31 -33.02 1.43 -5.22
C LYS A 31 -33.27 2.95 -5.32
N GLY A 32 -32.36 3.68 -5.96
CA GLY A 32 -32.44 5.12 -6.08
C GLY A 32 -32.35 5.86 -4.75
N ILE A 33 -31.62 5.33 -3.75
CA ILE A 33 -31.39 5.96 -2.43
C ILE A 33 -30.04 6.70 -2.44
N ALA A 34 -30.01 7.93 -1.94
CA ALA A 34 -28.79 8.75 -1.95
C ALA A 34 -27.75 8.23 -0.96
N ALA A 35 -26.48 8.16 -1.37
CA ALA A 35 -25.37 7.72 -0.53
C ALA A 35 -25.21 8.56 0.74
N GLN A 36 -25.50 9.87 0.68
CA GLN A 36 -25.44 10.79 1.83
C GLN A 36 -26.37 10.43 2.99
N ASN A 37 -27.32 9.51 2.79
CA ASN A 37 -28.21 9.04 3.85
C ASN A 37 -27.51 8.05 4.79
N LEU A 38 -26.39 7.44 4.38
CA LEU A 38 -25.74 6.34 5.07
C LEU A 38 -24.31 6.69 5.49
N ILE A 39 -23.99 6.33 6.73
CA ILE A 39 -22.63 6.27 7.27
C ILE A 39 -22.30 4.80 7.56
N LEU A 40 -21.06 4.39 7.34
CA LEU A 40 -20.59 3.03 7.60
C LEU A 40 -19.60 3.02 8.75
N GLY A 41 -19.80 2.15 9.73
CA GLY A 41 -18.85 1.85 10.79
C GLY A 41 -18.13 0.54 10.48
N MET A 42 -16.81 0.57 10.37
CA MET A 42 -15.99 -0.62 10.09
C MET A 42 -15.06 -0.89 11.28
N GLY A 43 -15.32 -1.98 12.00
CA GLY A 43 -14.55 -2.38 13.19
C GLY A 43 -13.44 -3.38 12.87
N GLY A 44 -13.64 -4.63 13.25
CA GLY A 44 -12.61 -5.68 13.12
C GLY A 44 -12.11 -5.90 11.69
N ALA A 45 -12.95 -5.73 10.68
CA ALA A 45 -12.49 -5.84 9.29
C ALA A 45 -11.51 -4.72 8.88
N LEU A 46 -11.60 -3.54 9.50
CA LEU A 46 -10.69 -2.41 9.25
C LEU A 46 -9.35 -2.58 9.95
N LEU A 47 -9.37 -3.03 11.20
CA LEU A 47 -8.18 -2.98 12.09
C LEU A 47 -7.59 -4.35 12.43
N GLN A 48 -8.31 -5.46 12.22
CA GLN A 48 -7.89 -6.80 12.67
C GLN A 48 -7.87 -7.85 11.55
N LYS A 49 -8.71 -7.73 10.52
CA LYS A 49 -8.67 -8.61 9.33
C LYS A 49 -7.62 -8.18 8.30
N VAL A 50 -6.51 -7.64 8.78
CA VAL A 50 -5.32 -7.29 8.00
C VAL A 50 -4.11 -7.99 8.61
N ASN A 51 -3.19 -8.45 7.78
CA ASN A 51 -1.96 -9.08 8.23
C ASN A 51 -0.77 -8.62 7.38
N ARG A 52 0.44 -9.07 7.74
CA ARG A 52 1.68 -8.72 7.04
C ARG A 52 1.62 -9.00 5.54
N ASP A 53 0.94 -10.08 5.15
CA ASP A 53 0.82 -10.53 3.77
C ASP A 53 -0.24 -9.78 2.97
N THR A 54 -1.18 -9.07 3.62
CA THR A 54 -2.22 -8.26 2.93
C THR A 54 -1.62 -7.31 1.90
N GLN A 55 -0.49 -6.68 2.23
CA GLN A 55 0.29 -5.83 1.31
C GLN A 55 1.66 -6.43 0.97
N LYS A 56 1.86 -7.73 1.25
CA LYS A 56 3.11 -8.47 1.02
C LYS A 56 4.35 -7.76 1.59
N PHE A 57 4.23 -7.12 2.76
CA PHE A 57 5.32 -6.37 3.37
C PHE A 57 6.48 -7.32 3.74
N ALA A 58 7.68 -6.97 3.30
CA ALA A 58 8.86 -7.82 3.43
C ALA A 58 10.16 -7.00 3.51
N LEU A 59 11.05 -7.39 4.42
CA LEU A 59 12.44 -6.91 4.48
C LEU A 59 13.37 -7.97 3.87
N LYS A 60 14.31 -7.53 3.02
CA LYS A 60 15.32 -8.38 2.37
C LYS A 60 16.63 -7.59 2.25
N CYS A 61 17.75 -8.25 2.51
CA CYS A 61 19.06 -7.72 2.13
C CYS A 61 19.15 -7.68 0.60
N SER A 62 19.53 -6.53 0.04
CA SER A 62 19.74 -6.36 -1.41
C SER A 62 21.21 -6.11 -1.77
N TYR A 63 22.06 -5.76 -0.81
CA TYR A 63 23.44 -5.33 -1.06
C TYR A 63 24.33 -5.63 0.14
N ALA A 64 25.58 -6.01 -0.10
CA ALA A 64 26.57 -6.21 0.94
C ALA A 64 27.97 -5.82 0.44
N ILE A 65 28.88 -5.58 1.39
CA ILE A 65 30.31 -5.48 1.14
C ILE A 65 30.97 -6.69 1.79
N VAL A 66 31.63 -7.52 0.99
CA VAL A 66 32.34 -8.73 1.44
C VAL A 66 33.78 -8.62 0.95
N ASP A 67 34.75 -8.67 1.87
CA ASP A 67 36.17 -8.48 1.57
C ASP A 67 36.45 -7.20 0.74
N ASN A 68 35.83 -6.09 1.16
CA ASN A 68 35.87 -4.79 0.47
C ASN A 68 35.33 -4.80 -0.97
N LYS A 69 34.58 -5.83 -1.37
CA LYS A 69 33.91 -5.90 -2.67
C LYS A 69 32.41 -5.74 -2.50
N GLU A 70 31.86 -4.83 -3.29
CA GLU A 70 30.43 -4.62 -3.39
C GLU A 70 29.76 -5.80 -4.11
N ILE A 71 28.74 -6.39 -3.51
CA ILE A 71 27.95 -7.47 -4.10
C ILE A 71 26.46 -7.20 -4.01
N ASN A 72 25.75 -7.55 -5.08
CA ASN A 72 24.30 -7.57 -5.10
C ASN A 72 23.81 -8.86 -4.43
N VAL A 73 22.93 -8.73 -3.44
CA VAL A 73 22.30 -9.85 -2.75
C VAL A 73 20.87 -9.98 -3.26
N GLN A 74 20.45 -11.19 -3.58
CA GLN A 74 19.08 -11.43 -4.06
C GLN A 74 18.59 -12.81 -3.61
N LYS A 75 17.36 -12.85 -3.08
CA LYS A 75 16.64 -14.12 -2.95
C LYS A 75 15.89 -14.37 -4.24
N SER A 76 16.13 -15.52 -4.88
CA SER A 76 15.41 -15.95 -6.08
C SER A 76 14.93 -17.40 -5.91
N PRO A 77 13.87 -17.64 -5.11
CA PRO A 77 13.39 -18.98 -4.88
C PRO A 77 12.68 -19.53 -6.14
N MET A 78 12.75 -20.85 -6.31
CA MET A 78 11.97 -21.57 -7.32
C MET A 78 10.70 -22.13 -6.67
N GLU A 79 9.62 -22.20 -7.44
CA GLU A 79 8.35 -22.81 -7.03
C GLU A 79 7.80 -23.72 -8.12
N MET A 80 7.09 -24.77 -7.73
CA MET A 80 6.49 -25.73 -8.67
C MET A 80 5.13 -25.20 -9.12
N ASN A 81 4.89 -25.10 -10.42
CA ASN A 81 3.60 -24.68 -10.97
C ASN A 81 2.56 -25.83 -10.92
N GLU A 82 1.33 -25.55 -11.33
CA GLU A 82 0.22 -26.51 -11.39
C GLU A 82 0.48 -27.72 -12.31
N HIS A 83 1.48 -27.63 -13.19
CA HIS A 83 1.90 -28.70 -14.11
C HIS A 83 3.13 -29.48 -13.60
N GLY A 84 3.61 -29.21 -12.38
CA GLY A 84 4.77 -29.90 -11.81
C GLY A 84 6.13 -29.35 -12.27
N GLU A 85 6.16 -28.21 -12.96
CA GLU A 85 7.38 -27.60 -13.48
C GLU A 85 7.97 -26.58 -12.50
N MET A 86 9.29 -26.59 -12.35
CA MET A 86 10.00 -25.62 -11.51
C MET A 86 10.10 -24.27 -12.23
N THR A 87 9.41 -23.26 -11.71
CA THR A 87 9.36 -21.89 -12.23
C THR A 87 9.90 -20.88 -11.21
N LYS A 88 10.23 -19.67 -11.64
CA LYS A 88 10.71 -18.61 -10.73
C LYS A 88 9.56 -18.10 -9.87
N SER A 89 9.78 -18.04 -8.56
CA SER A 89 8.76 -17.55 -7.65
C SER A 89 8.57 -16.03 -7.75
N PHE A 90 7.33 -15.60 -7.57
CA PHE A 90 6.99 -14.18 -7.38
C PHE A 90 7.67 -13.57 -6.14
N LYS A 91 8.26 -14.39 -5.26
CA LYS A 91 9.01 -13.98 -4.06
C LYS A 91 10.46 -13.60 -4.35
N THR A 92 10.82 -13.41 -5.61
CA THR A 92 12.14 -12.89 -6.01
C THR A 92 12.33 -11.46 -5.52
N SER A 93 13.40 -11.19 -4.78
CA SER A 93 13.68 -9.85 -4.23
C SER A 93 14.38 -8.94 -5.25
N LYS A 94 14.41 -7.62 -5.00
CA LYS A 94 15.32 -6.71 -5.72
C LYS A 94 16.76 -6.91 -5.23
N ALA A 95 17.72 -6.44 -6.01
CA ALA A 95 19.16 -6.57 -5.75
C ALA A 95 19.88 -5.22 -5.99
N GLY A 96 20.95 -4.99 -5.25
CA GLY A 96 21.77 -3.78 -5.27
C GLY A 96 21.31 -2.66 -4.33
N ARG A 97 22.01 -1.53 -4.40
CA ARG A 97 21.60 -0.26 -3.78
C ARG A 97 20.46 0.33 -4.61
N LEU A 98 19.39 0.73 -3.94
CA LEU A 98 18.12 1.09 -4.57
C LEU A 98 17.74 2.51 -4.23
N LYS A 99 17.04 3.16 -5.14
CA LYS A 99 16.34 4.42 -4.90
C LYS A 99 14.94 4.40 -5.50
N LEU A 100 14.11 5.35 -5.09
CA LEU A 100 12.74 5.49 -5.56
C LEU A 100 12.63 6.78 -6.37
N ILE A 101 12.15 6.73 -7.61
CA ILE A 101 12.03 7.91 -8.47
C ILE A 101 10.59 8.09 -8.93
N ASN A 102 10.21 9.33 -9.25
CA ASN A 102 8.98 9.61 -9.97
C ASN A 102 9.23 9.52 -11.49
N THR A 103 8.35 8.86 -12.21
CA THR A 103 8.39 8.72 -13.67
C THR A 103 7.04 9.11 -14.27
N GLU A 104 6.95 9.25 -15.59
CA GLU A 104 5.66 9.51 -16.27
C GLU A 104 4.61 8.42 -15.98
N GLY A 105 5.05 7.17 -15.77
CA GLY A 105 4.19 6.04 -15.40
C GLY A 105 3.96 5.88 -13.90
N GLY A 106 4.33 6.86 -13.09
CA GLY A 106 4.24 6.83 -11.63
C GLY A 106 5.57 6.47 -10.94
N ILE A 107 5.47 5.97 -9.72
CA ILE A 107 6.63 5.73 -8.86
C ILE A 107 7.33 4.43 -9.25
N LYS A 108 8.65 4.48 -9.40
CA LYS A 108 9.48 3.32 -9.77
C LYS A 108 10.69 3.16 -8.86
N THR A 109 10.96 1.94 -8.42
CA THR A 109 12.24 1.59 -7.78
C THR A 109 13.29 1.29 -8.84
N VAL A 110 14.44 1.93 -8.73
CA VAL A 110 15.57 1.80 -9.66
C VAL A 110 16.87 1.57 -8.90
N ALA A 111 17.94 1.21 -9.61
CA ALA A 111 19.26 1.18 -9.01
C ALA A 111 19.71 2.61 -8.65
N GLU A 112 20.50 2.76 -7.58
CA GLU A 112 20.91 4.07 -7.06
C GLU A 112 21.58 4.98 -8.11
N HIS A 113 22.37 4.39 -9.02
CA HIS A 113 23.12 5.10 -10.06
C HIS A 113 22.27 5.57 -11.25
N GLU A 114 21.02 5.10 -11.37
CA GLU A 114 20.11 5.55 -12.43
C GLU A 114 19.83 7.06 -12.30
N PRO A 115 19.50 7.79 -13.37
CA PRO A 115 19.20 9.22 -13.26
C PRO A 115 17.90 9.49 -12.48
N GLY A 116 17.80 10.70 -11.91
CA GLY A 116 16.58 11.20 -11.25
C GLY A 116 16.71 11.36 -9.72
N PRO A 117 15.90 12.24 -9.13
CA PRO A 117 15.93 12.52 -7.70
C PRO A 117 15.38 11.33 -6.90
N ASP A 118 16.09 10.95 -5.84
CA ASP A 118 15.60 9.94 -4.90
C ASP A 118 14.49 10.53 -4.03
N LEU A 119 13.37 9.82 -3.97
CA LEU A 119 12.23 10.12 -3.12
C LEU A 119 12.39 9.56 -1.71
N LEU A 120 13.31 8.60 -1.50
CA LEU A 120 13.64 8.11 -0.16
C LEU A 120 14.40 9.18 0.61
N GLN A 121 14.13 9.25 1.90
CA GLN A 121 14.74 10.23 2.80
C GLN A 121 15.24 9.53 4.05
N THR A 122 16.45 9.87 4.48
CA THR A 122 16.99 9.42 5.76
C THR A 122 16.11 9.96 6.89
N VAL A 123 15.40 9.06 7.56
CA VAL A 123 14.57 9.40 8.74
C VAL A 123 15.27 9.08 10.05
N PHE A 124 16.26 8.18 10.03
CA PHE A 124 17.03 7.75 11.18
C PHE A 124 18.47 7.43 10.75
N GLU A 125 19.45 7.90 11.52
CA GLU A 125 20.86 7.65 11.24
C GLU A 125 21.66 7.73 12.55
N ASN A 126 22.51 6.74 12.80
CA ASN A 126 23.44 6.69 13.94
C ASN A 126 22.78 6.93 15.31
N GLY A 127 21.60 6.36 15.55
CA GLY A 127 20.89 6.51 16.83
C GLY A 127 19.95 7.70 16.91
N GLU A 128 19.95 8.58 15.90
CA GLU A 128 19.19 9.83 15.92
C GLU A 128 18.07 9.85 14.87
N ILE A 129 16.90 10.35 15.27
CA ILE A 129 15.81 10.63 14.33
C ILE A 129 16.14 11.93 13.58
N LYS A 130 16.34 11.85 12.27
CA LYS A 130 16.69 12.98 11.40
C LYS A 130 15.47 13.72 10.87
N LYS A 131 14.32 13.04 10.78
CA LYS A 131 13.08 13.62 10.27
C LYS A 131 11.86 13.03 10.95
N GLN A 132 10.97 13.90 11.41
CA GLN A 132 9.68 13.54 11.99
C GLN A 132 8.55 14.21 11.20
N TYR A 133 7.37 13.60 11.26
CA TYR A 133 6.16 14.13 10.66
C TYR A 133 5.06 14.17 11.71
N THR A 134 4.28 15.26 11.74
CA THR A 134 3.05 15.30 12.53
C THR A 134 1.95 14.51 11.83
N PHE A 135 0.92 14.13 12.57
CA PHE A 135 -0.22 13.41 12.01
C PHE A 135 -0.93 14.24 10.93
N GLU A 136 -1.05 15.56 11.13
CA GLU A 136 -1.66 16.51 10.21
C GLU A 136 -0.88 16.58 8.89
N GLN A 137 0.45 16.64 8.96
CA GLN A 137 1.31 16.62 7.77
C GLN A 137 1.13 15.35 6.95
N ILE A 138 0.96 14.20 7.62
CA ILE A 138 0.68 12.94 6.93
C ILE A 138 -0.71 12.96 6.29
N ARG A 139 -1.73 13.47 6.98
CA ARG A 139 -3.09 13.62 6.42
C ARG A 139 -3.11 14.53 5.19
N GLU A 140 -2.44 15.68 5.28
CA GLU A 140 -2.32 16.63 4.17
C GLU A 140 -1.63 15.99 2.96
N ARG A 141 -0.53 15.25 3.19
CA ARG A 141 0.16 14.53 2.11
C ARG A 141 -0.76 13.54 1.40
N VAL A 142 -1.53 12.74 2.14
CA VAL A 142 -2.45 11.75 1.54
C VAL A 142 -3.54 12.46 0.71
N ASN A 143 -4.07 13.58 1.20
CA ASN A 143 -5.10 14.35 0.48
C ASN A 143 -4.57 15.02 -0.81
N ASN A 144 -3.30 15.41 -0.82
CA ASN A 144 -2.66 16.08 -1.96
C ASN A 144 -2.03 15.08 -2.95
N THR A 145 -1.98 13.79 -2.62
CA THR A 145 -1.48 12.76 -3.52
C THR A 145 -2.63 12.28 -4.41
N GLN A 146 -2.48 12.39 -5.74
CA GLN A 146 -3.37 11.65 -6.64
C GLN A 146 -3.17 10.16 -6.37
N LEU A 147 -4.20 9.50 -5.84
CA LEU A 147 -4.22 8.05 -5.72
C LEU A 147 -4.04 7.49 -7.14
N ILE A 148 -2.88 6.87 -7.39
CA ILE A 148 -2.70 6.03 -8.57
C ILE A 148 -3.72 4.89 -8.40
N PRO A 149 -4.70 4.73 -9.31
CA PRO A 149 -5.64 3.61 -9.22
C PRO A 149 -4.86 2.30 -9.12
N ALA A 150 -5.27 1.43 -8.20
CA ALA A 150 -4.75 0.08 -8.09
C ALA A 150 -5.14 -0.77 -9.31
#